data_AF-A0A3B0PFP5-F1
#
_entry.id   AF-A0A3B0PFP5-F1
#
_cell.length_a   1.000
_cell.length_b   1.000
_cell.length_c   1.000
_cell.angle_alpha   90.00
_cell.angle_beta   90.00
_cell.angle_gamma   90.00
#
_symmetry.space_group_name_H-M   'P 1'
#
loop_
_entity.id
_entity.type
_entity.pdbx_description
1 polymer ?
#
loop_
_entity_poly.entity_id
_entity_poly.type
_entity_poly.pdbx_seq_one_letter_code
_entity_poly.pdbx_strand_id
1 'polypeptide(L)' 'MSDKIIVNNIEALNNALDIALSKDKSVVLYGQDAGFEGGVFRATKGLQQKHGADRVW' A
#
# COMPACT_ATOMS: atom_id res chain seq x y z
N MET A 1 11.69 -11.39 14.57
CA MET A 1 12.49 -10.98 13.40
C MET A 1 11.53 -10.98 12.23
N SER A 2 11.43 -9.88 11.46
CA SER A 2 10.61 -9.86 10.25
C SER A 2 11.21 -10.82 9.23
N ASP A 3 10.40 -11.74 8.71
CA ASP A 3 10.82 -12.69 7.69
C ASP A 3 11.36 -11.94 6.47
N LYS A 4 12.51 -12.38 5.95
CA LYS A 4 13.11 -11.79 4.76
C LYS A 4 12.27 -12.18 3.55
N ILE A 5 11.70 -11.20 2.86
CA ILE A 5 10.95 -11.40 1.61
C ILE A 5 11.87 -11.24 0.39
N ILE A 6 11.62 -12.02 -0.67
CA ILE A 6 12.26 -11.86 -2.00
C ILE A 6 11.18 -11.39 -2.96
N VAL A 7 11.26 -10.14 -3.36
CA VAL A 7 10.23 -9.45 -4.15
C VAL A 7 10.89 -8.38 -5.03
N ASN A 8 10.18 -7.89 -6.04
CA ASN A 8 10.66 -6.77 -6.85
C ASN A 8 10.49 -5.42 -6.12
N ASN A 9 10.99 -4.32 -6.71
CA ASN A 9 10.93 -2.99 -6.09
C ASN A 9 9.49 -2.49 -5.86
N ILE A 10 8.54 -2.83 -6.74
CA ILE A 10 7.13 -2.42 -6.63
C ILE A 10 6.48 -3.13 -5.43
N GLU A 11 6.73 -4.43 -5.30
CA GLU A 11 6.22 -5.24 -4.19
C GLU A 11 6.88 -4.86 -2.85
N ALA A 12 8.17 -4.54 -2.85
CA ALA A 12 8.87 -4.04 -1.66
C ALA A 12 8.26 -2.70 -1.18
N LEU A 13 7.99 -1.77 -2.11
CA LEU A 13 7.31 -0.51 -1.80
C LEU A 13 5.88 -0.74 -1.30
N ASN A 14 5.12 -1.60 -1.97
CA ASN A 14 3.76 -1.96 -1.55
C ASN A 14 3.74 -2.52 -0.13
N ASN A 15 4.68 -3.41 0.20
CA ASN A 15 4.83 -3.99 1.54
C ASN A 15 5.16 -2.92 2.59
N ALA A 16 6.07 -1.99 2.28
CA ALA A 16 6.39 -0.89 3.18
C ALA A 16 5.17 0.00 3.47
N LEU A 17 4.36 0.31 2.44
CA LEU A 17 3.13 1.08 2.57
C LEU A 17 2.08 0.33 3.39
N ASP A 18 1.93 -0.98 3.19
CA ASP A 18 1.03 -1.83 3.96
C ASP A 18 1.39 -1.85 5.46
N ILE A 19 2.69 -1.97 5.76
CA ILE A 19 3.20 -1.92 7.15
C ILE A 19 2.89 -0.55 7.78
N ALA A 20 3.15 0.54 7.06
CA ALA A 20 2.89 1.89 7.56
C ALA A 20 1.39 2.12 7.84
N LEU A 21 0.52 1.77 6.88
CA LEU A 21 -0.93 1.87 7.02
C LEU A 21 -1.48 0.98 8.16
N SER A 22 -0.87 -0.18 8.40
CA SER A 22 -1.26 -1.09 9.49
C SER A 22 -0.83 -0.58 10.86
N LYS A 23 0.38 -0.01 10.96
CA LYS A 23 1.01 0.37 12.23
C LYS A 23 0.47 1.67 12.81
N ASP A 24 0.11 2.63 11.96
CA ASP A 24 -0.36 3.95 12.38
C ASP A 24 -1.65 4.31 11.65
N LYS A 25 -2.72 4.57 12.42
CA LYS A 25 -4.04 4.92 11.89
C LYS A 25 -4.11 6.33 11.29
N SER A 26 -3.15 7.20 11.57
CA SER A 26 -3.07 8.56 11.01
C SER A 26 -2.49 8.60 9.59
N VAL A 27 -1.81 7.53 9.14
CA VAL A 27 -1.28 7.45 7.79
C VAL A 27 -2.41 7.38 6.77
N VAL A 28 -2.28 8.09 5.67
CA VAL A 28 -3.19 8.01 4.52
C VAL A 28 -2.35 7.89 3.24
N LEU A 29 -2.93 7.26 2.23
CA LEU A 29 -2.33 7.14 0.91
C LEU A 29 -3.29 7.73 -0.11
N TYR A 30 -2.82 8.64 -0.95
CA TYR A 30 -3.67 9.22 -1.97
C TYR A 30 -2.92 9.57 -3.25
N GLY A 31 -3.64 9.63 -4.37
CA GLY A 31 -3.08 10.03 -5.66
C GLY A 31 -3.91 9.56 -6.85
N GLN A 32 -3.54 10.00 -8.05
CA GLN A 32 -4.19 9.56 -9.28
C GLN A 32 -4.06 8.04 -9.44
N ASP A 33 -5.19 7.36 -9.61
CA ASP A 33 -5.32 5.90 -9.71
C ASP A 33 -4.80 5.11 -8.49
N ALA A 34 -4.42 5.77 -7.39
CA ALA A 34 -3.72 5.13 -6.28
C ALA A 34 -4.62 4.28 -5.38
N GLY A 35 -5.93 4.57 -5.35
CA GLY A 35 -6.96 3.80 -4.66
C GLY A 35 -7.30 2.48 -5.35
N PHE A 36 -8.49 2.41 -5.96
CA PHE A 36 -9.05 1.17 -6.53
C PHE A 36 -8.13 0.51 -7.57
N GLU A 37 -7.55 1.29 -8.47
CA GLU A 37 -6.65 0.78 -9.51
C GLU A 37 -5.28 0.35 -8.94
N GLY A 38 -4.87 0.86 -7.78
CA GLY A 38 -3.59 0.51 -7.17
C GLY A 38 -2.36 1.15 -7.82
N GLY A 39 -2.57 2.24 -8.55
CA GLY A 39 -1.57 3.04 -9.26
C GLY A 39 -1.19 2.46 -10.62
N VAL A 40 -0.77 3.32 -11.54
CA VAL A 40 -0.37 2.93 -12.91
C VAL A 40 0.81 1.94 -12.94
N PHE A 41 1.66 1.96 -11.91
CA PHE A 41 2.75 1.01 -11.69
C PHE A 41 2.39 -0.15 -10.73
N ARG A 42 1.13 -0.23 -10.28
CA ARG A 42 0.63 -1.24 -9.33
C ARG A 42 1.30 -1.22 -7.94
N ALA A 43 1.97 -0.12 -7.57
CA ALA A 43 2.65 0.02 -6.28
C ALA A 43 1.71 0.05 -5.07
N THR A 44 0.42 0.34 -5.26
CA THR A 44 -0.57 0.44 -4.18
C THR A 44 -1.70 -0.58 -4.33
N LYS A 45 -1.54 -1.54 -5.24
CA LYS A 45 -2.52 -2.59 -5.52
C LYS A 45 -2.97 -3.29 -4.23
N GLY A 46 -4.29 -3.39 -4.06
CA GLY A 46 -4.93 -4.08 -2.93
C GLY A 46 -4.96 -3.30 -1.62
N LEU A 47 -4.25 -2.17 -1.50
CA LEU A 47 -4.19 -1.42 -0.24
C LEU A 47 -5.55 -0.78 0.11
N GLN A 48 -6.31 -0.29 -0.86
CA GLN A 48 -7.66 0.24 -0.61
C GLN A 48 -8.62 -0.85 -0.12
N GLN A 49 -8.60 -2.03 -0.74
CA GLN A 49 -9.42 -3.16 -0.30
C GLN A 49 -9.12 -3.56 1.15
N LYS A 50 -7.84 -3.49 1.56
CA LYS A 50 -7.39 -3.88 2.89
C LYS A 50 -7.62 -2.79 3.96
N HIS A 51 -7.36 -1.53 3.63
CA HIS A 51 -7.30 -0.43 4.60
C HIS A 51 -8.48 0.53 4.56
N GLY A 52 -9.38 0.38 3.57
CA GLY A 52 -10.57 1.21 3.41
C GLY A 52 -10.36 2.42 2.49
N ALA A 53 -11.45 2.83 1.84
CA ALA A 53 -11.48 3.98 0.94
C ALA A 53 -11.38 5.33 1.68
N ASP A 54 -11.52 5.33 3.01
CA ASP A 54 -11.29 6.47 3.90
C ASP A 54 -9.80 6.74 4.16
N ARG A 55 -8.93 5.77 3.84
CA ARG A 55 -7.48 5.84 4.10
C ARG A 55 -6.60 5.69 2.86
N VAL A 56 -7.14 5.10 1.80
CA VAL A 56 -6.44 4.90 0.53
C VAL A 56 -7.37 5.33 -0.62
N TRP A 57 -7.10 6.47 -1.26
CA TRP A 57 -7.97 7.03 -2.31
C TRP A 57 -7.24 7.61 -3.52
#